data_AF-A0A8F4FMK9-F1
#
_entry.id   AF-A0A8F4FMK9-F1
#
_cell.length_a   1.000
_cell.length_b   1.000
_cell.length_c   1.000
_cell.angle_alpha   90.00
_cell.angle_beta   90.00
_cell.angle_gamma   90.00
#
_symmetry.space_group_name_H-M   'P 1'
#
loop_
_entity.id
_entity.type
_entity.pdbx_description
1 polymer ?
#
loop_
_entity_poly.entity_id
_entity_poly.type
_entity_poly.pdbx_seq_one_letter_code
_entity_poly.pdbx_strand_id
1 'polypeptide(L)'
;MGCDIHMWVETFGEDDAWAVVRPADVGLEPRGWNDDDGFEQYDGGWDTGRDYLIFAALAGVRNSYEVEPIASPRGLPGDLSQAVAADAAGWLGDGHSYSWLSLGEVTAYDWDRFAERQPAQWLARLTDALASVRTPVRLVFWFDN
;
A
#
# COMPACT_ATOMS: atom_id res chain seq x y z
N MET A 1 0.62 -13.19 -17.67
CA MET A 1 1.06 -13.09 -16.26
C MET A 1 0.91 -11.65 -15.86
N GLY A 2 0.45 -11.37 -14.65
CA GLY A 2 0.17 -9.99 -14.26
C GLY A 2 0.45 -9.81 -12.79
N CYS A 3 0.86 -8.59 -12.46
CA CYS A 3 1.50 -8.25 -11.20
C CYS A 3 0.48 -7.74 -10.19
N ASP A 4 0.60 -8.15 -8.94
CA ASP A 4 -0.21 -7.65 -7.83
C ASP A 4 0.67 -6.85 -6.85
N ILE A 5 0.01 -6.18 -5.92
CA ILE A 5 0.65 -5.36 -4.88
C ILE A 5 0.17 -5.84 -3.51
N HIS A 6 1.12 -5.92 -2.59
CA HIS A 6 0.88 -6.12 -1.17
C HIS A 6 1.16 -4.80 -0.50
N MET A 7 0.16 -4.22 0.14
CA MET A 7 0.27 -2.91 0.77
C MET A 7 -0.29 -2.95 2.19
N TRP A 8 0.45 -2.33 3.09
CA TRP A 8 0.11 -2.13 4.49
C TRP A 8 0.11 -0.64 4.81
N VAL A 9 -0.75 -0.22 5.73
CA VAL A 9 -0.68 1.12 6.31
C VAL A 9 -0.27 1.00 7.76
N GLU A 10 0.67 1.85 8.17
CA GLU A 10 1.11 1.96 9.55
C GLU A 10 0.96 3.39 10.05
N THR A 11 0.59 3.52 11.32
CA THR A 11 0.59 4.77 12.09
C THR A 11 1.59 4.67 13.23
N PHE A 12 2.20 5.78 13.63
CA PHE A 12 3.09 5.79 14.78
C PHE A 12 2.28 6.00 16.08
N GLY A 13 2.38 5.02 16.98
CA GLY A 13 1.63 4.94 18.23
C GLY A 13 2.26 5.70 19.40
N GLU A 14 1.69 5.51 20.59
CA GLU A 14 2.18 6.13 21.84
C GLU A 14 3.37 5.40 22.44
N ASP A 15 3.57 4.13 22.09
CA ASP A 15 4.69 3.30 22.56
C ASP A 15 5.99 3.51 21.75
N ASP A 16 6.10 4.65 21.06
CA ASP A 16 7.19 4.98 20.14
C ASP A 16 7.45 3.88 19.08
N ALA A 17 6.37 3.26 18.59
CA ALA A 17 6.42 2.17 17.62
C ALA A 17 5.34 2.31 16.53
N TRP A 18 5.64 1.78 15.34
CA TRP A 18 4.67 1.67 14.25
C TRP A 18 3.67 0.54 14.52
N ALA A 19 2.39 0.82 14.30
CA ALA A 19 1.29 -0.11 14.41
C ALA A 19 0.49 -0.14 13.11
N VAL A 20 0.02 -1.33 12.73
CA VAL A 20 -0.84 -1.51 11.55
C VAL A 20 -2.16 -0.79 11.74
N VAL A 21 -2.61 -0.13 10.67
CA VAL A 21 -3.98 0.36 10.50
C VAL A 21 -4.68 -0.59 9.53
N ARG A 22 -5.62 -1.39 10.03
CA ARG A 22 -6.39 -2.30 9.17
C ARG A 22 -7.51 -1.53 8.46
N PRO A 23 -7.94 -1.98 7.27
CA PRO A 23 -9.16 -1.45 6.64
C PRO A 23 -10.36 -1.42 7.60
N ALA A 24 -10.56 -2.47 8.39
CA ALA A 24 -11.65 -2.54 9.38
C ALA A 24 -11.57 -1.45 10.46
N ASP A 25 -10.36 -1.05 10.88
CA ASP A 25 -10.16 -0.03 11.91
C ASP A 25 -10.63 1.36 11.44
N VAL A 26 -10.73 1.55 10.12
CA VAL A 26 -11.15 2.79 9.46
C VAL A 26 -12.48 2.64 8.72
N GLY A 27 -13.26 1.59 9.03
CA GLY A 27 -14.60 1.38 8.48
C GLY A 27 -14.63 0.96 7.01
N LEU A 28 -13.52 0.43 6.48
CA LEU A 28 -13.48 -0.22 5.18
C LEU A 28 -13.69 -1.74 5.35
N GLU A 29 -14.40 -2.34 4.41
CA GLU A 29 -14.50 -3.80 4.31
C GLU A 29 -13.11 -4.40 4.02
N PRO A 30 -12.61 -5.35 4.85
CA PRO A 30 -11.38 -6.08 4.55
C PRO A 30 -11.51 -6.84 3.24
N ARG A 31 -10.42 -6.97 2.48
CA ARG A 31 -10.42 -7.83 1.31
C ARG A 31 -10.36 -9.29 1.77
N GLY A 32 -11.38 -10.07 1.39
CA GLY A 32 -11.37 -11.53 1.49
C GLY A 32 -11.41 -12.15 0.11
N TRP A 33 -10.62 -13.19 -0.11
CA TRP A 33 -10.89 -14.19 -1.13
C TRP A 33 -11.52 -15.38 -0.43
N ASN A 34 -12.67 -15.85 -0.89
CA ASN A 34 -13.16 -17.16 -0.49
C ASN A 34 -12.38 -18.18 -1.34
N ASP A 35 -11.45 -18.91 -0.73
CA ASP A 35 -11.07 -20.21 -1.24
C ASP A 35 -12.07 -21.27 -0.72
N ASP A 36 -12.14 -22.41 -1.41
CA ASP A 36 -13.01 -23.53 -1.05
C ASP A 36 -12.60 -24.20 0.28
N ASP A 37 -11.44 -23.84 0.85
CA ASP A 37 -10.81 -24.51 2.00
C ASP A 37 -10.99 -23.75 3.33
N GLY A 38 -11.60 -22.57 3.32
CA GLY A 38 -12.06 -21.90 4.53
C GLY A 38 -11.03 -20.95 5.13
N PHE A 39 -11.12 -19.69 4.67
CA PHE A 39 -10.72 -18.47 5.37
C PHE A 39 -9.25 -18.36 5.80
N GLU A 40 -8.43 -17.71 4.98
CA GLU A 40 -7.44 -16.75 5.48
C GLU A 40 -7.88 -15.33 5.12
N GLN A 41 -8.45 -14.65 6.12
CA GLN A 41 -8.75 -13.23 6.06
C GLN A 41 -7.41 -12.48 6.02
N TYR A 42 -7.02 -11.95 4.86
CA TYR A 42 -5.85 -11.09 4.69
C TYR A 42 -6.15 -9.71 5.28
N ASP A 43 -6.36 -9.67 6.61
CA ASP A 43 -6.99 -8.61 7.39
C ASP A 43 -6.23 -7.26 7.36
N GLY A 44 -4.99 -7.25 6.91
CA GLY A 44 -4.14 -6.05 6.89
C GLY A 44 -3.89 -5.41 5.52
N GLY A 45 -4.27 -6.07 4.43
CA GLY A 45 -3.93 -5.62 3.07
C GLY A 45 -4.81 -4.45 2.59
N TRP A 46 -4.18 -3.36 2.19
CA TRP A 46 -4.83 -2.24 1.50
C TRP A 46 -4.88 -2.51 -0.01
N ASP A 47 -6.08 -2.66 -0.56
CA ASP A 47 -6.27 -3.04 -1.96
C ASP A 47 -6.36 -1.84 -2.90
N THR A 48 -5.48 -1.78 -3.89
CA THR A 48 -5.59 -0.86 -5.05
C THR A 48 -6.27 -1.51 -6.26
N GLY A 49 -6.50 -2.83 -6.21
CA GLY A 49 -6.64 -3.67 -7.38
C GLY A 49 -5.34 -3.72 -8.20
N ARG A 50 -5.44 -4.29 -9.40
CA ARG A 50 -4.35 -4.35 -10.37
C ARG A 50 -4.31 -3.10 -11.23
N ASP A 51 -3.98 -1.97 -10.61
CA ASP A 51 -3.88 -0.67 -11.27
C ASP A 51 -2.42 -0.29 -11.54
N TYR A 52 -1.96 -0.57 -12.76
CA TYR A 52 -0.57 -0.31 -13.14
C TYR A 52 -0.20 1.18 -13.22
N LEU A 53 -1.16 2.10 -13.28
CA LEU A 53 -0.87 3.53 -13.15
C LEU A 53 -0.46 3.85 -11.72
N ILE A 54 -1.19 3.33 -10.74
CA ILE A 54 -0.85 3.47 -9.32
C ILE A 54 0.49 2.79 -9.03
N PHE A 55 0.73 1.60 -9.60
CA PHE A 55 2.00 0.87 -9.37
C PHE A 55 3.19 1.64 -9.93
N ALA A 56 3.01 2.25 -11.11
CA ALA A 56 4.01 3.10 -11.74
C ALA A 56 4.27 4.37 -10.90
N ALA A 57 3.23 5.03 -10.39
CA ALA A 57 3.39 6.19 -9.51
C ALA A 57 4.07 5.84 -8.18
N LEU A 58 3.76 4.69 -7.58
CA LEU A 58 4.33 4.29 -6.28
C LEU A 58 5.79 3.85 -6.37
N ALA A 59 6.18 3.12 -7.41
CA ALA A 59 7.50 2.49 -7.49
C ALA A 59 8.05 2.28 -8.91
N GLY A 60 7.40 2.81 -9.95
CA GLY A 60 7.81 2.61 -11.34
C GLY A 60 7.55 1.19 -11.86
N VAL A 61 6.73 0.40 -11.16
CA VAL A 61 6.41 -0.99 -11.55
C VAL A 61 5.39 -1.01 -12.68
N ARG A 62 5.65 -1.84 -13.70
CA ARG A 62 4.78 -1.99 -14.90
C ARG A 62 4.47 -0.65 -15.60
N ASN A 63 5.45 0.24 -15.61
CA ASN A 63 5.32 1.62 -16.06
C ASN A 63 5.34 1.77 -17.59
N SER A 64 4.34 1.26 -18.29
CA SER A 64 4.14 1.49 -19.73
C SER A 64 3.70 2.92 -20.06
N TYR A 65 3.39 3.73 -19.04
CA TYR A 65 2.88 5.09 -19.17
C TYR A 65 3.97 6.16 -18.97
N GLU A 66 5.24 5.76 -18.78
CA GLU A 66 6.38 6.67 -18.54
C GLU A 66 6.14 7.65 -17.38
N VAL A 67 5.45 7.17 -16.34
CA VAL A 67 5.13 7.91 -15.12
C VAL A 67 6.39 8.10 -14.29
N GLU A 68 6.70 9.32 -13.86
CA GLU A 68 7.74 9.54 -12.87
C GLU A 68 7.25 9.05 -11.50
N PRO A 69 7.90 8.06 -10.86
CA PRO A 69 7.47 7.56 -9.58
C PRO A 69 7.66 8.62 -8.49
N ILE A 70 6.81 8.59 -7.44
CA ILE A 70 6.94 9.42 -6.23
C ILE A 70 8.34 9.26 -5.63
N ALA A 71 8.84 8.02 -5.61
CA ALA A 71 10.22 7.70 -5.27
C ALA A 71 10.65 6.38 -5.92
N SER A 72 11.96 6.23 -6.16
CA SER A 72 12.52 4.90 -6.42
C SER A 72 12.32 3.98 -5.20
N PRO A 73 12.15 2.65 -5.39
CA PRO A 73 11.98 1.70 -4.29
C PRO A 73 13.08 1.84 -3.22
N ARG A 74 12.66 2.03 -1.97
CA ARG A 74 13.56 2.31 -0.83
C ARG A 74 13.98 1.06 -0.05
N GLY A 75 13.45 -0.10 -0.42
CA GLY A 75 13.42 -1.26 0.46
C GLY A 75 12.39 -1.11 1.57
N LEU A 76 12.39 -2.06 2.50
CA LEU A 76 11.56 -2.00 3.70
C LEU A 76 12.18 -1.03 4.72
N PRO A 77 11.36 -0.30 5.49
CA PRO A 77 11.86 0.49 6.62
C PRO A 77 12.39 -0.45 7.73
N GLY A 78 13.38 0.01 8.51
CA GLY A 78 14.03 -0.81 9.55
C GLY A 78 13.21 -0.99 10.83
N ASP A 79 12.12 -0.22 10.96
CA ASP A 79 11.25 -0.10 12.13
C ASP A 79 9.81 -0.54 11.79
N LEU A 80 9.67 -1.59 10.98
CA LEU A 80 8.36 -2.18 10.67
C LEU A 80 7.65 -2.66 11.94
N SER A 81 6.32 -2.58 11.92
CA SER A 81 5.51 -3.35 12.86
C SER A 81 5.73 -4.86 12.64
N GLN A 82 5.55 -5.64 13.70
CA GLN A 82 5.79 -7.09 13.67
C GLN A 82 4.98 -7.80 12.58
N ALA A 83 3.73 -7.38 12.37
CA ALA A 83 2.84 -7.98 11.37
C ALA A 83 3.36 -7.76 9.94
N VAL A 84 3.76 -6.52 9.60
CA VAL A 84 4.27 -6.19 8.26
C VAL A 84 5.62 -6.85 8.02
N ALA A 85 6.48 -6.92 9.05
CA ALA A 85 7.76 -7.62 8.95
C ALA A 85 7.58 -9.12 8.69
N ALA A 86 6.61 -9.76 9.36
CA ALA A 86 6.31 -11.17 9.18
C ALA A 86 5.76 -11.46 7.76
N ASP A 87 4.84 -10.63 7.27
CA ASP A 87 4.29 -10.77 5.92
C ASP A 87 5.40 -10.58 4.87
N ALA A 88 6.12 -9.46 4.93
CA ALA A 88 7.19 -9.18 3.97
C ALA A 88 8.28 -10.27 3.94
N ALA A 89 8.58 -10.90 5.09
CA ALA A 89 9.49 -12.04 5.17
C ALA A 89 8.99 -13.28 4.41
N GLY A 90 7.68 -13.51 4.38
CA GLY A 90 7.05 -14.59 3.60
C GLY A 90 7.22 -14.41 2.09
N TRP A 91 7.40 -13.18 1.62
CA TRP A 91 7.55 -12.84 0.21
C TRP A 91 9.00 -12.77 -0.29
N LEU A 92 10.02 -13.03 0.55
CA LEU A 92 11.45 -12.81 0.23
C LEU A 92 12.02 -13.62 -0.96
N GLY A 93 11.20 -14.39 -1.69
CA GLY A 93 11.55 -15.06 -2.95
C GLY A 93 10.84 -14.51 -4.19
N ASP A 94 9.54 -14.23 -4.08
CA ASP A 94 8.68 -13.83 -5.20
C ASP A 94 8.34 -12.33 -5.21
N GLY A 95 8.44 -11.69 -4.04
CA GLY A 95 8.23 -10.27 -3.85
C GLY A 95 9.37 -9.42 -4.41
N HIS A 96 9.03 -8.26 -4.96
CA HIS A 96 9.98 -7.31 -5.53
C HIS A 96 9.54 -5.85 -5.30
N SER A 97 10.46 -4.93 -5.60
CA SER A 97 10.24 -3.48 -5.52
C SER A 97 9.71 -3.00 -4.16
N TYR A 98 10.14 -3.65 -3.07
CA TYR A 98 9.83 -3.25 -1.69
C TYR A 98 10.12 -1.76 -1.48
N SER A 99 9.16 -1.06 -0.92
CA SER A 99 9.26 0.37 -0.67
C SER A 99 8.29 0.82 0.41
N TRP A 100 8.38 2.09 0.76
CA TRP A 100 7.43 2.77 1.61
C TRP A 100 7.36 4.26 1.25
N LEU A 101 6.20 4.87 1.48
CA LEU A 101 5.94 6.29 1.28
C LEU A 101 5.12 6.80 2.46
N SER A 102 5.43 8.01 2.94
CA SER A 102 4.54 8.69 3.88
C SER A 102 3.22 9.08 3.19
N LEU A 103 2.12 9.17 3.94
CA LEU A 103 0.85 9.69 3.41
C LEU A 103 1.01 11.10 2.83
N GLY A 104 1.93 11.90 3.38
CA GLY A 104 2.25 13.24 2.85
C GLY A 104 2.89 13.20 1.46
N GLU A 105 3.81 12.25 1.19
CA GLU A 105 4.39 12.07 -0.14
C GLU A 105 3.35 11.63 -1.17
N VAL A 106 2.46 10.73 -0.77
CA VAL A 106 1.38 10.23 -1.64
C VAL A 106 0.37 11.34 -1.97
N THR A 107 -0.02 12.16 -0.98
CA THR A 107 -0.99 13.25 -1.19
C THR A 107 -0.39 14.47 -1.90
N ALA A 108 0.91 14.69 -1.81
CA ALA A 108 1.60 15.77 -2.51
C ALA A 108 1.88 15.47 -4.00
N TYR A 109 1.68 14.23 -4.44
CA TYR A 109 1.91 13.85 -5.83
C TYR A 109 0.85 14.44 -6.77
N ASP A 110 1.25 14.80 -7.99
CA ASP A 110 0.40 15.47 -8.98
C ASP A 110 -0.48 14.45 -9.73
N TRP A 111 -1.47 13.90 -9.03
CA TRP A 111 -2.41 12.90 -9.56
C TRP A 111 -3.33 13.44 -10.66
N ASP A 112 -3.54 14.75 -10.72
CA ASP A 112 -4.41 15.41 -11.69
C ASP A 112 -3.89 15.27 -13.13
N ARG A 113 -2.59 15.06 -13.31
CA ARG A 113 -1.99 14.73 -14.62
C ARG A 113 -2.58 13.49 -15.26
N PHE A 114 -3.22 12.63 -14.47
CA PHE A 114 -3.79 11.36 -14.91
C PHE A 114 -5.31 11.31 -14.78
N ALA A 115 -6.00 12.47 -14.71
CA ALA A 115 -7.43 12.56 -14.45
C ALA A 115 -8.29 11.62 -15.33
N GLU A 116 -7.95 11.43 -16.61
CA GLU A 116 -8.67 10.54 -17.54
C GLU A 116 -8.67 9.06 -17.11
N ARG A 117 -7.66 8.65 -16.33
CA ARG A 117 -7.50 7.29 -15.78
C ARG A 117 -8.05 7.15 -14.36
N GLN A 118 -8.54 8.26 -13.78
CA GLN A 118 -9.25 8.31 -12.51
C GLN A 118 -8.47 7.80 -11.27
N PRO A 119 -7.13 7.95 -11.15
CA PRO A 119 -6.42 7.50 -9.94
C PRO A 119 -6.79 8.33 -8.71
N ALA A 120 -7.35 9.53 -8.91
CA ALA A 120 -7.86 10.39 -7.86
C ALA A 120 -8.95 9.74 -6.99
N GLN A 121 -9.70 8.75 -7.51
CA GLN A 121 -10.68 8.01 -6.71
C GLN A 121 -10.01 7.11 -5.68
N TRP A 122 -8.91 6.44 -6.06
CA TRP A 122 -8.11 5.68 -5.11
C TRP A 122 -7.51 6.60 -4.05
N LEU A 123 -6.92 7.73 -4.46
CA LEU A 123 -6.36 8.70 -3.52
C LEU A 123 -7.43 9.22 -2.55
N ALA A 124 -8.60 9.64 -3.05
CA ALA A 124 -9.68 10.14 -2.21
C ALA A 124 -10.14 9.09 -1.19
N ARG A 125 -10.33 7.84 -1.62
CA ARG A 125 -10.70 6.74 -0.72
C ARG A 125 -9.62 6.49 0.34
N LEU A 126 -8.34 6.52 -0.04
CA LEU A 126 -7.22 6.38 0.88
C LEU A 126 -7.19 7.52 1.90
N THR A 127 -7.32 8.78 1.46
CA THR A 127 -7.28 9.94 2.35
C THR A 127 -8.50 10.02 3.26
N ASP A 128 -9.69 9.69 2.76
CA ASP A 128 -10.92 9.69 3.54
C ASP A 128 -10.86 8.62 4.64
N ALA A 129 -10.39 7.42 4.30
CA ALA A 129 -10.23 6.34 5.28
C ALA A 129 -9.19 6.68 6.35
N LEU A 130 -8.11 7.38 5.98
CA LEU A 130 -7.02 7.71 6.90
C LEU A 130 -7.21 9.05 7.62
N ALA A 131 -8.32 9.77 7.40
CA ALA A 131 -8.54 11.11 7.93
C ALA A 131 -8.58 11.18 9.48
N SER A 132 -8.99 10.09 10.14
CA SER A 132 -9.05 9.98 11.61
C SER A 132 -7.84 9.30 12.23
N VAL A 133 -6.91 8.81 11.40
CA VAL A 133 -5.74 8.06 11.84
C VAL A 133 -4.69 9.03 12.40
N ARG A 134 -4.06 8.64 13.50
CA ARG A 134 -2.98 9.42 14.12
C ARG A 134 -1.83 9.61 13.12
N THR A 135 -1.13 10.74 13.20
CA THR A 135 0.05 10.99 12.37
C THR A 135 1.32 10.80 13.19
N PRO A 136 2.44 10.42 12.55
CA PRO A 136 2.62 10.14 11.12
C PRO A 136 1.98 8.83 10.62
N VAL A 137 1.66 8.80 9.32
CA VAL A 137 1.13 7.63 8.59
C VAL A 137 2.04 7.30 7.41
N ARG A 138 2.30 6.00 7.17
CA ARG A 138 3.04 5.51 6.00
C ARG A 138 2.36 4.31 5.35
N LEU A 139 2.53 4.22 4.04
CA LEU A 139 2.21 3.06 3.22
C LEU A 139 3.49 2.25 3.04
N VAL A 140 3.48 0.97 3.39
CA VAL A 140 4.56 0.01 3.14
C VAL A 140 4.08 -0.99 2.09
N PHE A 141 4.85 -1.25 1.05
CA PHE A 141 4.37 -2.09 -0.05
C PHE A 141 5.47 -2.81 -0.83
N TRP A 142 5.06 -3.87 -1.52
CA TRP A 142 5.85 -4.65 -2.48
C TRP A 142 4.94 -5.30 -3.51
N PHE A 143 5.51 -5.96 -4.50
CA PHE A 143 4.79 -6.50 -5.66
C PHE A 143 5.23 -7.93 -5.97
N ASP A 144 4.35 -8.73 -6.58
CA ASP A 144 4.63 -10.07 -7.14
C ASP A 144 4.10 -10.17 -8.59
N ASN A 145 4.33 -11.29 -9.31
CA ASN A 145 4.12 -11.41 -10.77
C ASN A 145 3.22 -12.57 -11.23
#